data_AF-A0AAE0I3S2-F1
#
_entry.id   AF-A0AAE0I3S2-F1
#
_cell.length_a   1.000
_cell.length_b   1.000
_cell.length_c   1.000
_cell.angle_alpha   90.00
_cell.angle_beta   90.00
_cell.angle_gamma   90.00
#
_symmetry.space_group_name_H-M   'P 1'
#
loop_
_entity.id
_entity.type
_entity.pdbx_description
1 polymer ?
#
loop_
_entity_poly.entity_id
_entity_poly.type
_entity_poly.pdbx_seq_one_letter_code
_entity_poly.pdbx_strand_id
1 'polypeptide(L)'
;MAIIAAATMEPSVVALRQQTSRRVSPLVLLGPLLSHALQFQQILSAATYLLFARTYLAARLFATALLLASRIIGLKTFLTSRFIALGITGWTRWLIWRLWDSKRSRRFKKKLELELYCLLLGPGGRALFLILFWPGWLLLSVVIRALWP
;
A
#
# COMPACT_ATOMS: atom_id res chain seq x y z
N MET A 1 11.35 63.04 77.85
CA MET A 1 11.53 61.95 76.88
C MET A 1 10.33 61.01 77.07
N ALA A 2 9.11 61.32 76.62
CA ALA A 2 8.64 61.25 75.22
C ALA A 2 9.35 60.08 74.51
N ILE A 3 8.68 59.00 74.11
CA ILE A 3 7.64 59.00 73.09
C ILE A 3 6.55 57.93 73.36
N ILE A 4 5.33 58.40 73.17
CA ILE A 4 4.03 57.72 73.03
C ILE A 4 4.04 56.80 71.80
N ALA A 5 3.53 55.57 71.92
CA ALA A 5 2.76 54.88 70.86
C ALA A 5 2.27 53.53 71.44
N ALA A 6 1.04 53.43 71.93
CA ALA A 6 -0.19 53.30 71.15
C ALA A 6 -0.37 51.90 70.53
N ALA A 7 -1.54 51.30 70.86
CA ALA A 7 -2.21 50.19 70.18
C ALA A 7 -1.76 48.76 70.48
N THR A 8 -1.92 48.34 71.74
CA THR A 8 -2.57 47.06 72.04
C THR A 8 -3.99 47.11 71.48
N MET A 9 -4.29 46.35 70.41
CA MET A 9 -5.58 45.75 70.02
C MET A 9 -5.53 45.33 68.54
N GLU A 10 -5.05 44.11 68.25
CA GLU A 10 -5.47 43.40 67.04
C GLU A 10 -6.15 42.07 67.45
N PRO A 11 -7.47 42.08 67.74
CA PRO A 11 -8.24 40.85 67.98
C PRO A 11 -8.69 40.16 66.67
N SER A 12 -8.08 40.46 65.52
CA SER A 12 -8.55 40.00 64.20
C SER A 12 -7.78 38.80 63.65
N VAL A 13 -6.51 38.60 64.03
CA VAL A 13 -5.68 37.51 63.47
C VAL A 13 -5.96 36.15 64.12
N VAL A 14 -6.41 36.14 65.39
CA VAL A 14 -6.78 34.90 66.10
C VAL A 14 -8.17 34.38 65.66
N ALA A 15 -9.10 35.28 65.33
CA ALA A 15 -10.44 34.92 64.86
C ALA A 15 -10.41 34.24 63.46
N LEU A 16 -9.54 34.71 62.55
CA LEU A 16 -9.36 34.11 61.22
C LEU A 16 -8.69 32.73 61.28
N ARG A 17 -7.80 32.51 62.26
CA ARG A 17 -7.14 31.20 62.47
C ARG A 17 -8.10 30.14 63.04
N GLN A 18 -9.00 30.52 63.94
CA GLN A 18 -10.03 29.61 64.48
C GLN A 18 -11.13 29.28 63.45
N GLN A 19 -11.48 30.23 62.57
CA GLN A 19 -12.52 30.01 61.56
C GLN A 19 -12.04 29.14 60.38
N THR A 20 -10.74 29.19 60.05
CA THR A 20 -10.12 28.30 59.06
C THR A 20 -9.89 26.89 59.63
N SER A 21 -9.66 26.75 60.94
CA SER A 21 -9.45 25.46 61.61
C SER A 21 -10.71 24.57 61.64
N ARG A 22 -11.91 25.13 61.43
CA ARG A 22 -13.18 24.37 61.40
C ARG A 22 -13.52 23.77 60.02
N ARG A 23 -12.71 24.05 58.99
CA ARG A 23 -12.83 23.45 57.64
C ARG A 23 -11.73 22.44 57.30
N VAL A 24 -10.98 21.93 58.30
CA VAL A 24 -9.87 20.98 58.06
C VAL A 24 -10.29 19.52 58.29
N SER A 25 -11.53 19.26 58.70
CA SER A 25 -11.95 17.93 59.15
C SER A 25 -12.21 16.84 58.08
N PRO A 26 -12.49 17.11 56.78
CA PRO A 26 -12.58 16.03 55.80
C PRO A 26 -11.22 15.69 55.16
N LEU A 27 -10.29 16.65 55.08
CA LEU A 27 -8.99 16.48 54.38
C LEU A 27 -8.02 15.56 55.13
N VAL A 28 -8.06 15.57 56.47
CA VAL A 28 -7.21 14.70 57.30
C VAL A 28 -7.70 13.25 57.25
N LEU A 29 -9.02 13.02 57.13
CA LEU A 29 -9.61 11.69 56.94
C LEU A 29 -9.40 11.15 55.51
N LEU A 30 -9.36 12.06 54.53
CA LEU A 30 -9.13 11.73 53.12
C LEU A 30 -7.67 11.42 52.81
N GLY A 31 -6.70 11.96 53.56
CA GLY A 31 -5.27 11.68 53.37
C GLY A 31 -4.91 10.20 53.23
N PRO A 32 -5.32 9.30 54.15
CA PRO A 32 -5.06 7.87 54.02
C PRO A 32 -5.85 7.21 52.87
N LEU A 33 -7.06 7.66 52.56
CA LEU A 33 -7.82 7.15 51.41
C LEU A 33 -7.17 7.55 50.08
N LEU A 34 -6.63 8.78 50.01
CA LEU A 34 -5.90 9.29 48.85
C LEU A 34 -4.58 8.55 48.65
N SER A 35 -3.85 8.23 49.72
CA SER A 35 -2.62 7.46 49.60
C SER A 35 -2.88 6.05 49.07
N HIS A 36 -3.95 5.39 49.51
CA HIS A 36 -4.36 4.09 48.98
C HIS A 36 -4.82 4.19 47.53
N ALA A 37 -5.64 5.20 47.18
CA ALA A 37 -6.08 5.43 45.81
C ALA A 37 -4.91 5.69 44.85
N LEU A 38 -3.89 6.45 45.29
CA LEU A 38 -2.68 6.70 44.52
C LEU A 38 -1.84 5.44 44.33
N GLN A 39 -1.73 4.57 45.34
CA GLN A 39 -1.05 3.27 45.20
C GLN A 39 -1.78 2.37 44.20
N PHE A 40 -3.11 2.28 44.27
CA PHE A 40 -3.89 1.54 43.27
C PHE A 40 -3.72 2.13 41.88
N GLN A 41 -3.75 3.45 41.72
CA GLN A 41 -3.53 4.12 40.45
C GLN A 41 -2.13 3.85 39.89
N GLN A 42 -1.09 3.82 40.74
CA GLN A 42 0.27 3.47 40.34
C GLN A 42 0.36 2.02 39.84
N ILE A 43 -0.23 1.06 40.57
CA ILE A 43 -0.24 -0.36 40.17
C ILE A 43 -1.02 -0.53 38.85
N LEU A 44 -2.18 0.13 38.73
CA LEU A 44 -3.00 0.07 37.52
C LEU A 44 -2.26 0.70 36.32
N SER A 45 -1.57 1.82 36.52
CA SER A 45 -0.77 2.48 35.48
C SER A 45 0.41 1.63 35.01
N ALA A 46 1.08 0.93 35.94
CA ALA A 46 2.18 0.02 35.61
C ALA A 46 1.66 -1.22 34.85
N ALA A 47 0.54 -1.79 35.30
CA ALA A 47 -0.08 -2.96 34.66
C ALA A 47 -0.59 -2.62 33.25
N THR A 48 -1.26 -1.48 33.08
CA THR A 48 -1.72 -1.01 31.77
C THR A 48 -0.56 -0.70 30.83
N TYR A 49 0.51 -0.07 31.31
CA TYR A 49 1.71 0.18 30.52
C TYR A 49 2.36 -1.13 30.04
N LEU A 50 2.49 -2.13 30.92
CA LEU A 50 3.02 -3.45 30.57
C LEU A 50 2.15 -4.17 29.53
N LEU A 51 0.83 -4.13 29.69
CA LEU A 51 -0.10 -4.70 28.71
C LEU A 51 0.03 -3.99 27.36
N PHE A 52 0.07 -2.67 27.35
CA PHE A 52 0.19 -1.87 26.13
C PHE A 52 1.53 -2.10 25.42
N ALA A 53 2.63 -2.19 26.18
CA ALA A 53 3.94 -2.50 25.63
C ALA A 53 3.96 -3.91 25.00
N ARG A 54 3.36 -4.90 25.67
CA ARG A 54 3.28 -6.28 25.16
C ARG A 54 2.42 -6.39 23.90
N THR A 55 1.24 -5.77 23.89
CA THR A 55 0.36 -5.79 22.71
C THR A 55 0.97 -5.03 21.55
N TYR A 56 1.64 -3.91 21.80
CA TYR A 56 2.36 -3.15 20.78
C TYR A 56 3.52 -3.95 20.18
N LEU A 57 4.34 -4.60 21.02
CA LEU A 57 5.43 -5.46 20.54
C LEU A 57 4.89 -6.64 19.72
N ALA A 58 3.83 -7.30 20.19
CA ALA A 58 3.18 -8.39 19.46
C ALA A 58 2.65 -7.90 18.10
N ALA A 59 1.92 -6.79 18.06
CA ALA A 59 1.40 -6.20 16.83
C ALA A 59 2.52 -5.83 15.86
N ARG A 60 3.63 -5.27 16.36
CA ARG A 60 4.79 -4.95 15.54
C ARG A 60 5.46 -6.20 14.95
N LEU A 61 5.63 -7.25 15.75
CA LEU A 61 6.15 -8.54 15.28
C LEU A 61 5.24 -9.13 14.19
N PHE A 62 3.93 -9.16 14.43
CA PHE A 62 2.96 -9.62 13.44
C PHE A 62 3.02 -8.81 12.15
N ALA A 63 3.05 -7.47 12.23
CA ALA A 63 3.15 -6.61 11.07
C ALA A 63 4.44 -6.89 10.26
N THR A 64 5.59 -7.03 10.93
CA THR A 64 6.85 -7.38 10.25
C THR A 64 6.80 -8.78 9.62
N ALA A 65 6.20 -9.76 10.30
CA ALA A 65 6.04 -11.11 9.78
C ALA A 65 5.12 -11.13 8.55
N LEU A 66 4.01 -10.39 8.55
CA LEU A 66 3.12 -10.25 7.41
C LEU A 66 3.81 -9.56 6.22
N LEU A 67 4.61 -8.51 6.48
CA LEU A 67 5.38 -7.84 5.43
C LEU A 67 6.43 -8.77 4.80
N LEU A 68 7.11 -9.59 5.60
CA LEU A 68 8.04 -10.58 5.09
C LEU A 68 7.32 -11.68 4.30
N ALA A 69 6.21 -12.20 4.83
CA ALA A 69 5.41 -13.22 4.16
C ALA A 69 4.88 -12.72 2.81
N SER A 70 4.29 -11.53 2.77
CA SER A 70 3.81 -10.91 1.52
C SER A 70 4.93 -10.68 0.51
N ARG A 71 6.12 -10.26 0.95
CA ARG A 71 7.28 -10.10 0.09
C ARG A 71 7.77 -11.43 -0.50
N ILE A 72 7.80 -12.50 0.30
CA ILE A 72 8.18 -13.84 -0.15
C ILE A 72 7.15 -14.37 -1.17
N ILE A 73 5.86 -14.19 -0.89
CA ILE A 73 4.77 -14.58 -1.79
C ILE A 73 4.86 -13.79 -3.11
N GLY A 74 5.10 -12.49 -3.04
CA GLY A 74 5.30 -11.62 -4.20
C GLY A 74 6.49 -12.04 -5.06
N LEU A 75 7.63 -12.36 -4.42
CA LEU A 75 8.80 -12.87 -5.14
C LEU A 75 8.53 -14.23 -5.77
N LYS A 76 7.90 -15.17 -5.06
CA LYS A 76 7.55 -16.48 -5.60
C LYS A 76 6.62 -16.37 -6.81
N THR A 77 5.57 -15.56 -6.72
CA THR A 77 4.62 -15.34 -7.82
C THR A 77 5.26 -14.64 -9.02
N PHE A 78 6.18 -13.71 -8.79
CA PHE A 78 6.97 -13.08 -9.85
C PHE A 78 7.91 -14.07 -10.54
N LEU A 79 8.61 -14.92 -9.77
CA LEU A 79 9.48 -15.94 -10.35
C LEU A 79 8.66 -16.98 -11.14
N THR A 80 7.57 -17.50 -10.58
CA THR A 80 6.74 -18.50 -11.27
C THR A 80 6.13 -17.94 -12.55
N SER A 81 5.59 -16.71 -12.53
CA SER A 81 5.06 -16.07 -13.75
C SER A 81 6.14 -15.88 -14.81
N ARG A 82 7.37 -15.51 -14.43
CA ARG A 82 8.50 -15.41 -15.37
C ARG A 82 8.87 -16.77 -15.98
N PHE A 83 8.93 -17.83 -15.18
CA PHE A 83 9.21 -19.17 -15.69
C PHE A 83 8.09 -19.68 -16.61
N ILE A 84 6.83 -19.42 -16.24
CA ILE A 84 5.67 -19.77 -17.08
C ILE A 84 5.72 -18.99 -18.40
N ALA A 85 5.99 -17.69 -18.39
CA ALA A 85 6.09 -16.88 -19.60
C ALA A 85 7.24 -17.34 -20.53
N LEU A 86 8.41 -17.66 -19.97
CA LEU A 86 9.53 -18.22 -20.73
C LEU A 86 9.21 -19.63 -21.28
N GLY A 87 8.52 -20.45 -20.49
CA GLY A 87 8.04 -21.76 -20.93
C GLY A 87 7.05 -21.64 -22.09
N ILE A 88 6.03 -20.80 -21.95
CA ILE A 88 5.01 -20.59 -22.99
C ILE A 88 5.65 -20.05 -24.28
N THR A 89 6.58 -19.09 -24.19
CA THR A 89 7.26 -18.56 -25.39
C THR A 89 8.14 -19.59 -26.08
N GLY A 90 8.83 -20.45 -25.32
CA GLY A 90 9.59 -21.58 -25.89
C GLY A 90 8.69 -22.62 -26.56
N TRP A 91 7.62 -23.03 -25.88
CA TRP A 91 6.65 -24.01 -26.39
C TRP A 91 5.88 -23.51 -27.60
N THR A 92 5.45 -22.24 -27.61
CA THR A 92 4.78 -21.62 -28.75
C THR A 92 5.72 -21.51 -29.95
N ARG A 93 6.97 -21.10 -29.76
CA ARG A 93 7.97 -21.09 -30.85
C ARG A 93 8.17 -22.48 -31.43
N TRP A 94 8.28 -23.51 -30.59
CA TRP A 94 8.45 -24.88 -31.03
C TRP A 94 7.21 -25.43 -31.76
N LEU A 95 6.00 -25.12 -31.26
CA LEU A 95 4.74 -25.45 -31.92
C LEU A 95 4.61 -24.77 -33.28
N ILE A 96 4.91 -23.46 -33.34
CA ILE A 96 4.92 -22.70 -34.59
C ILE A 96 5.92 -23.30 -35.57
N TRP A 97 7.14 -23.64 -35.12
CA TRP A 97 8.14 -24.30 -35.97
C TRP A 97 7.67 -25.65 -36.50
N ARG A 98 7.08 -26.49 -35.65
CA ARG A 98 6.52 -27.79 -36.08
C ARG A 98 5.34 -27.64 -37.04
N LEU A 99 4.45 -26.68 -36.78
CA LEU A 99 3.33 -26.35 -37.68
C LEU A 99 3.86 -25.83 -39.02
N TRP A 100 4.91 -25.01 -38.98
CA TRP A 100 5.56 -24.41 -40.14
C TRP A 100 6.32 -25.43 -40.99
N ASP A 101 6.95 -26.44 -40.39
CA ASP A 101 7.65 -27.50 -41.12
C ASP A 101 6.71 -28.61 -41.64
N SER A 102 5.42 -28.57 -41.26
CA SER A 102 4.45 -29.56 -41.72
C SER A 102 4.28 -29.56 -43.25
N LYS A 103 4.01 -30.75 -43.82
CA LYS A 103 3.69 -30.91 -45.26
C LYS A 103 2.49 -30.05 -45.71
N ARG A 104 1.61 -29.67 -44.78
CA ARG A 104 0.45 -28.80 -45.05
C ARG A 104 0.88 -27.35 -45.20
N SER A 105 1.77 -26.86 -44.33
CA SER A 105 2.40 -25.54 -44.46
C SER A 105 3.18 -25.39 -45.77
N ARG A 106 3.97 -26.40 -46.17
CA ARG A 106 4.70 -26.37 -47.45
C ARG A 106 3.77 -26.29 -48.67
N ARG A 107 2.63 -27.00 -48.65
CA ARG A 107 1.60 -26.89 -49.68
C ARG A 107 0.91 -25.53 -49.67
N PHE A 108 0.64 -25.00 -48.48
CA PHE A 108 0.05 -23.68 -48.31
C PHE A 108 0.97 -22.57 -48.83
N LYS A 109 2.28 -22.66 -48.58
CA LYS A 109 3.29 -21.74 -49.15
C LYS A 109 3.30 -21.76 -50.66
N LYS A 110 3.36 -22.94 -51.29
CA LYS A 110 3.33 -23.06 -52.75
C LYS A 110 2.01 -22.52 -53.34
N LYS A 111 0.89 -22.73 -52.65
CA LYS A 111 -0.41 -22.20 -53.04
C LYS A 111 -0.47 -20.68 -52.91
N LEU A 112 0.06 -20.13 -51.81
CA LEU A 112 0.22 -18.70 -51.59
C LEU A 112 1.14 -18.06 -52.63
N GLU A 113 2.30 -18.66 -52.91
CA GLU A 113 3.22 -18.20 -53.94
C GLU A 113 2.52 -18.18 -55.30
N LEU A 114 1.82 -19.25 -55.67
CA LEU A 114 1.08 -19.32 -56.93
C LEU A 114 -0.07 -18.31 -56.99
N GLU A 115 -0.85 -18.19 -55.91
CA GLU A 115 -1.89 -17.16 -55.80
C GLU A 115 -1.28 -15.77 -55.91
N LEU A 116 -0.14 -15.50 -55.28
CA LEU A 116 0.55 -14.21 -55.30
C LEU A 116 1.15 -13.91 -56.68
N TYR A 117 1.74 -14.89 -57.36
CA TYR A 117 2.18 -14.74 -58.75
C TYR A 117 0.99 -14.53 -59.70
N CYS A 118 -0.10 -15.29 -59.55
CA CYS A 118 -1.34 -15.07 -60.32
C CYS A 118 -1.96 -13.71 -60.01
N LEU A 119 -1.84 -13.23 -58.77
CA LEU A 119 -2.38 -11.96 -58.33
C LEU A 119 -1.53 -10.79 -58.84
N LEU A 120 -0.20 -10.93 -58.91
CA LEU A 120 0.72 -9.89 -59.44
C LEU A 120 0.84 -9.89 -60.97
N LEU A 121 0.84 -11.05 -61.63
CA LEU A 121 0.97 -11.16 -63.09
C LEU A 121 -0.37 -11.30 -63.81
N GLY A 122 -1.42 -11.73 -63.11
CA GLY A 122 -2.76 -11.85 -63.68
C GLY A 122 -3.47 -10.50 -63.86
N PRO A 123 -4.71 -10.51 -64.36
CA PRO A 123 -5.47 -9.29 -64.67
C PRO A 123 -5.70 -8.39 -63.45
N GLY A 124 -5.65 -8.95 -62.23
CA GLY A 124 -5.73 -8.20 -60.97
C GLY A 124 -4.42 -7.52 -60.53
N GLY A 125 -3.28 -7.88 -61.11
CA GLY A 125 -1.97 -7.35 -60.73
C GLY A 125 -1.83 -5.87 -61.07
N ARG A 126 -2.35 -5.47 -62.23
CA ARG A 126 -2.49 -4.05 -62.57
C ARG A 126 -3.33 -3.31 -61.54
N ALA A 127 -4.43 -3.88 -61.05
CA ALA A 127 -5.27 -3.25 -60.02
C ALA A 127 -4.57 -3.16 -58.66
N LEU A 128 -3.75 -4.14 -58.28
CA LEU A 128 -2.99 -4.12 -57.02
C LEU A 128 -1.78 -3.21 -57.07
N PHE A 129 -1.03 -3.21 -58.17
CA PHE A 129 0.00 -2.19 -58.39
C PHE A 129 -0.63 -0.81 -58.46
N LEU A 130 -1.82 -0.64 -59.04
CA LEU A 130 -2.54 0.62 -58.99
C LEU A 130 -3.00 0.96 -57.56
N ILE A 131 -3.52 0.04 -56.75
CA ILE A 131 -3.90 0.36 -55.36
C ILE A 131 -2.66 0.67 -54.50
N LEU A 132 -1.55 -0.03 -54.72
CA LEU A 132 -0.30 0.15 -53.98
C LEU A 132 0.52 1.36 -54.47
N PHE A 133 0.46 1.77 -55.75
CA PHE A 133 1.18 2.93 -56.28
C PHE A 133 0.31 4.17 -56.53
N TRP A 134 -1.01 4.02 -56.63
CA TRP A 134 -2.01 5.09 -56.43
C TRP A 134 -2.28 5.17 -54.90
N PRO A 135 -3.21 5.97 -54.36
CA PRO A 135 -3.13 6.61 -53.06
C PRO A 135 -3.40 5.61 -51.89
N GLY A 136 -3.24 4.31 -52.08
CA GLY A 136 -3.48 3.28 -51.07
C GLY A 136 -2.57 3.43 -49.85
N TRP A 137 -1.39 4.07 -50.00
CA TRP A 137 -0.59 4.50 -48.84
C TRP A 137 -1.32 5.52 -47.96
N LEU A 138 -2.12 6.42 -48.55
CA LEU A 138 -2.92 7.36 -47.78
C LEU A 138 -4.00 6.61 -46.99
N LEU A 139 -4.70 5.64 -47.61
CA LEU A 139 -5.65 4.79 -46.90
C LEU A 139 -4.97 3.97 -45.78
N LEU A 140 -3.80 3.38 -46.05
CA LEU A 140 -3.03 2.64 -45.03
C LEU A 140 -2.62 3.56 -43.87
N SER A 141 -2.15 4.77 -44.17
CA SER A 141 -1.75 5.75 -43.15
C SER A 141 -2.92 6.20 -42.27
N VAL A 142 -4.12 6.36 -42.84
CA VAL A 142 -5.34 6.72 -42.12
C VAL A 142 -5.77 5.56 -41.20
N VAL A 143 -5.74 4.32 -41.69
CA VAL A 143 -6.11 3.14 -40.90
C VAL A 143 -5.12 2.90 -39.76
N ILE A 144 -3.81 3.02 -40.03
CA ILE A 144 -2.77 2.88 -39.00
C ILE A 144 -2.94 3.95 -37.91
N ARG A 145 -3.22 5.21 -38.31
CA ARG A 145 -3.47 6.30 -37.37
C ARG A 145 -4.80 6.18 -36.61
N ALA A 146 -5.80 5.50 -37.18
CA ALA A 146 -7.06 5.22 -36.49
C ALA A 146 -6.97 4.02 -35.54
N LEU A 147 -6.09 3.06 -35.83
CA LEU A 147 -5.88 1.85 -35.04
C LEU A 147 -4.90 2.06 -33.88
N TRP A 148 -4.01 3.05 -33.98
CA TRP A 148 -3.10 3.47 -32.92
C TRP A 148 -3.65 4.73 -32.23
N PRO A 149 -4.06 4.68 -30.95
CA PRO A 149 -4.51 5.85 -30.21
C PRO A 149 -3.39 6.86 -29.96
#